data_AF-A0A351ZBB6-F1
#
_entry.id   AF-A0A351ZBB6-F1
#
_cell.length_a   1.000
_cell.length_b   1.000
_cell.length_c   1.000
_cell.angle_alpha   90.00
_cell.angle_beta   90.00
_cell.angle_gamma   90.00
#
_symmetry.space_group_name_H-M   'P 1'
#
loop_
_entity.id
_entity.type
_entity.pdbx_description
1 polymer ?
#
loop_
_entity_poly.entity_id
_entity_poly.type
_entity_poly.pdbx_seq_one_letter_code
_entity_poly.pdbx_strand_id
1 'polypeptide(L)' 'MAYNVVFKKSVHRDLKKLSKAEVSRILDQIEQELTKKPESYPVLKGRFAGLRKYHIGDYRVIYALVGTDILVLRRG' A
#
# COMPACT_ATOMS: atom_id res chain seq x y z
N MET A 1 -7.73 9.64 -13.73
CA MET A 1 -6.62 8.71 -13.97
C MET A 1 -6.83 7.51 -13.06
N ALA A 2 -6.94 6.30 -13.61
CA ALA A 2 -7.03 5.09 -12.82
C ALA A 2 -5.60 4.61 -12.55
N TYR A 3 -5.20 4.58 -11.28
CA TYR A 3 -3.93 3.98 -10.90
C TYR A 3 -4.12 2.47 -10.74
N ASN A 4 -3.19 1.66 -11.21
CA ASN A 4 -3.26 0.21 -11.03
C ASN A 4 -2.55 -0.18 -9.74
N VAL A 5 -3.24 -0.89 -8.85
CA VAL A 5 -2.64 -1.39 -7.62
C VAL A 5 -2.06 -2.79 -7.87
N VAL A 6 -0.74 -2.92 -7.71
CA VAL A 6 -0.01 -4.18 -7.91
C VAL A 6 0.54 -4.66 -6.58
N PHE A 7 0.09 -5.85 -6.15
CA PHE A 7 0.55 -6.47 -4.91
C PHE A 7 1.68 -7.47 -5.16
N LYS A 8 2.78 -7.33 -4.41
CA LYS A 8 3.85 -8.34 -4.43
C LYS A 8 3.41 -9.60 -3.68
N LYS A 9 3.88 -10.77 -4.10
CA LYS A 9 3.63 -12.07 -3.42
C LYS A 9 3.96 -12.06 -1.91
N SER A 10 4.88 -11.20 -1.47
CA SER A 10 5.19 -11.01 -0.05
C SER A 10 4.02 -10.44 0.75
N VAL A 11 3.22 -9.54 0.14
CA VAL A 11 2.06 -8.90 0.76
C VAL A 11 0.94 -9.90 0.97
N HIS A 12 0.65 -10.74 -0.03
CA HIS A 12 -0.35 -11.79 0.09
C HIS A 12 -0.08 -12.74 1.27
N ARG A 13 1.20 -13.04 1.53
CA ARG A 13 1.59 -13.88 2.69
C ARG A 13 1.34 -13.21 4.04
N ASP A 14 1.39 -11.89 4.12
CA ASP A 14 1.11 -11.16 5.37
C ASP A 14 -0.38 -10.94 5.57
N LEU A 15 -1.09 -10.59 4.49
CA LEU A 15 -2.55 -10.48 4.52
C LEU A 15 -3.17 -11.81 4.98
N LYS A 16 -2.56 -12.95 4.62
CA LYS A 16 -3.02 -14.27 5.09
C LYS A 16 -2.93 -14.45 6.62
N LYS A 17 -2.10 -13.68 7.33
CA LYS A 17 -1.99 -13.72 8.80
C LYS A 17 -3.06 -12.87 9.49
N LEU A 18 -3.65 -11.91 8.77
CA LEU A 18 -4.71 -11.05 9.27
C LEU A 18 -6.07 -11.74 9.11
N SER A 19 -7.06 -11.25 9.83
CA SER A 19 -8.43 -11.73 9.65
C SER A 19 -8.97 -11.32 8.28
N LYS A 20 -9.91 -12.10 7.72
CA LYS A 20 -10.54 -11.77 6.43
C LYS A 20 -11.18 -10.37 6.42
N ALA A 21 -11.71 -9.94 7.57
CA ALA A 21 -12.32 -8.62 7.73
C ALA A 21 -11.29 -7.49 7.62
N GLU A 22 -10.12 -7.65 8.26
CA GLU A 22 -9.03 -6.68 8.15
C GLU A 22 -8.46 -6.63 6.73
N VAL A 23 -8.28 -7.79 6.09
CA VAL A 23 -7.79 -7.85 4.71
C VAL A 23 -8.74 -7.11 3.76
N SER A 24 -10.05 -7.33 3.86
CA SER A 24 -11.02 -6.61 3.05
C SER A 24 -10.92 -5.10 3.27
N ARG A 25 -10.90 -4.65 4.54
CA ARG A 25 -10.76 -3.23 4.88
C ARG A 25 -9.49 -2.61 4.32
N ILE A 26 -8.37 -3.33 4.39
CA ILE A 26 -7.08 -2.88 3.85
C ILE A 26 -7.16 -2.75 2.34
N LEU A 27 -7.70 -3.74 1.64
CA LEU A 27 -7.86 -3.69 0.18
C LEU A 27 -8.78 -2.55 -0.24
N ASP A 28 -9.92 -2.40 0.43
CA ASP A 28 -10.89 -1.35 0.15
C ASP A 28 -10.28 0.04 0.36
N GLN A 29 -9.56 0.25 1.47
CA GLN A 29 -8.88 1.52 1.71
C GLN A 29 -7.74 1.78 0.73
N ILE A 30 -6.95 0.75 0.37
CA ILE A 30 -5.90 0.88 -0.63
C ILE A 30 -6.50 1.32 -1.96
N GLU A 31 -7.57 0.67 -2.43
CA GLU A 31 -8.23 1.05 -3.68
C GLU A 31 -8.84 2.44 -3.60
N GLN A 32 -9.55 2.79 -2.51
CA GLN A 32 -10.20 4.09 -2.40
C GLN A 32 -9.21 5.25 -2.25
N GLU A 33 -8.18 5.10 -1.42
CA GLU A 33 -7.25 6.18 -1.10
C GLU A 33 -6.13 6.32 -2.14
N LEU A 34 -5.52 5.20 -2.54
CA LEU A 34 -4.41 5.25 -3.47
C LEU A 34 -4.87 5.51 -4.90
N THR A 35 -6.10 5.17 -5.28
CA THR A 35 -6.62 5.58 -6.59
C THR A 35 -6.95 7.08 -6.62
N LYS A 36 -7.32 7.68 -5.48
CA LYS A 36 -7.66 9.10 -5.40
C LYS A 36 -6.42 10.00 -5.38
N LYS A 37 -5.50 9.78 -4.44
CA LYS A 37 -4.33 10.66 -4.22
C LYS A 37 -3.12 9.90 -3.68
N PRO A 38 -2.48 9.02 -4.48
CA PRO A 38 -1.34 8.23 -4.01
C PRO A 38 -0.10 9.09 -3.76
N GLU A 39 -0.05 10.31 -4.29
CA GLU A 39 1.05 11.26 -4.12
C GLU A 39 0.97 12.09 -2.84
N SER A 40 -0.18 12.09 -2.16
CA SER A 40 -0.39 12.92 -0.97
C SER A 40 0.30 12.37 0.29
N TYR A 41 0.74 11.12 0.25
CA TYR A 41 1.31 10.44 1.40
C TYR A 41 2.82 10.70 1.57
N PRO A 42 3.31 10.75 2.81
CA PRO A 42 4.70 11.09 3.09
C PRO A 42 5.67 10.06 2.50
N VAL A 43 6.71 10.57 1.86
CA VAL A 43 7.81 9.77 1.32
C VAL A 43 8.77 9.42 2.47
N LEU A 44 9.20 8.17 2.51
CA LEU A 44 10.24 7.69 3.39
C LEU A 44 11.60 8.29 2.98
N LYS A 45 12.48 8.47 3.95
CA LYS A 45 13.84 9.03 3.74
C LYS A 45 14.90 7.93 3.81
N GLY A 46 16.12 8.24 3.35
CA GLY A 46 17.28 7.34 3.42
C GLY A 46 17.21 6.19 2.41
N ARG A 47 17.52 4.96 2.83
CA ARG A 47 17.53 3.77 1.95
C ARG A 47 16.16 3.45 1.31
N PHE A 48 15.09 4.02 1.84
CA PHE A 48 13.73 3.87 1.31
C PHE A 48 13.21 5.15 0.63
N ALA A 49 14.12 6.06 0.24
CA ALA A 49 13.78 7.25 -0.53
C ALA A 49 12.97 6.89 -1.77
N GLY A 50 11.84 7.57 -1.96
CA GLY A 50 10.89 7.32 -3.05
C GLY A 50 9.74 6.36 -2.70
N LEU A 51 9.84 5.61 -1.60
CA LEU A 51 8.72 4.83 -1.07
C LEU A 51 7.80 5.70 -0.22
N ARG A 52 6.52 5.39 -0.22
CA ARG A 52 5.51 6.09 0.56
C ARG A 52 4.95 5.20 1.65
N LYS A 53 4.52 5.84 2.74
CA LYS A 53 3.95 5.17 3.90
C LYS A 53 2.49 5.55 4.08
N TYR A 54 1.63 4.56 4.21
CA TYR A 54 0.23 4.70 4.57
C TYR A 54 -0.12 3.76 5.74
N HIS A 55 -0.88 4.27 6.72
CA HIS A 55 -1.30 3.51 7.90
C HIS A 55 -2.80 3.20 7.77
N ILE A 56 -3.15 1.93 7.89
CA ILE A 56 -4.52 1.43 7.88
C ILE A 56 -4.76 0.70 9.19
N GLY A 57 -5.28 1.43 10.19
CA GLY A 57 -5.30 0.94 11.56
C GLY A 57 -3.88 0.57 12.03
N ASP A 58 -3.70 -0.68 12.43
CA ASP A 58 -2.42 -1.23 12.90
C ASP A 58 -1.51 -1.73 11.76
N TYR A 59 -2.02 -1.79 10.52
CA TYR A 59 -1.26 -2.29 9.39
C TYR A 59 -0.53 -1.17 8.64
N ARG A 60 0.77 -1.36 8.41
CA ARG A 60 1.60 -0.38 7.69
C ARG A 60 1.79 -0.77 6.23
N VAL A 61 1.13 -0.02 5.35
CA VAL A 61 1.30 -0.13 3.90
C VAL A 61 2.49 0.71 3.46
N ILE A 62 3.49 0.04 2.89
CA ILE A 62 4.59 0.70 2.19
C ILE A 62 4.42 0.40 0.71
N TYR A 63 4.40 1.44 -0.11
CA TYR A 63 4.22 1.33 -1.55
C TYR A 63 5.14 2.27 -2.33
N ALA A 64 5.35 1.95 -3.59
CA ALA A 64 6.04 2.79 -4.56
C ALA A 64 5.06 3.23 -5.64
N LEU A 65 5.22 4.46 -6.12
CA LEU A 65 4.54 4.94 -7.32
C LEU A 65 5.51 4.80 -8.49
N VAL A 66 5.10 4.04 -9.52
CA VAL A 66 5.87 3.82 -10.74
C VAL A 66 4.98 4.20 -11.92
N GLY A 67 5.05 5.47 -12.32
CA GLY A 67 4.15 6.02 -13.35
C GLY A 67 2.70 5.97 -12.87
N THR A 68 1.89 5.11 -13.50
CA THR A 68 0.48 4.87 -13.15
C THR A 68 0.28 3.70 -12.19
N ASP A 69 1.34 2.95 -11.88
CA ASP A 69 1.24 1.74 -11.09
C ASP A 69 1.67 1.98 -9.65
N ILE A 70 0.88 1.47 -8.71
CA ILE A 70 1.12 1.52 -7.28
C ILE A 70 1.63 0.14 -6.86
N LEU A 71 2.94 0.01 -6.66
CA LEU A 71 3.55 -1.22 -6.19
C LEU A 71 3.49 -1.30 -4.66
N VAL A 72 2.67 -2.20 -4.13
CA VAL A 72 2.61 -2.44 -2.69
C VAL A 72 3.70 -3.44 -2.28
N LEU A 73 4.63 -2.99 -1.44
CA LEU A 73 5.89 -3.69 -1.11
C LEU A 73 5.89 -4.40 0.25
N ARG A 74 5.03 -3.97 1.19
CA ARG A 74 4.97 -4.37 2.61
C ARG A 74 6.02 -3.69 3.52
N ARG A 75 5.66 -3.44 4.79
CA ARG A 75 6.34 -3.92 6.03
C ARG A 75 5.71 -3.33 7.30
N GLY A 76 5.27 -4.21 8.21
CA GLY A 76 4.79 -3.87 9.55
C GLY A 76 3.38 -4.39 9.73
#